data_AF-A0A3M2ZKT3-F1
#
_entry.id   AF-A0A3M2ZKT3-F1
#
_cell.length_a   1.000
_cell.length_b   1.000
_cell.length_c   1.000
_cell.angle_alpha   90.00
_cell.angle_beta   90.00
_cell.angle_gamma   90.00
#
_symmetry.space_group_name_H-M   'P 1'
#
loop_
_entity.id
_entity.type
_entity.pdbx_description
1 polymer ?
#
loop_
_entity_poly.entity_id
_entity_poly.type
_entity_poly.pdbx_seq_one_letter_code
_entity_poly.pdbx_strand_id
1 'polypeptide(L)' 'MQFGIKVPAGSGTVQLKNVAAVAVYADLPAFAKPGQTVDITVSSIGNSKSLRGGALLMTPMKGVDGNVYAIAQGNLVV' A
#
# COMPACT_ATOMS: atom_id res chain seq x y z
N MET A 1 10.23 -10.23 -2.60
CA MET A 1 9.44 -10.61 -3.80
C MET A 1 8.33 -9.59 -3.96
N GLN A 2 8.61 -8.55 -4.74
CA GLN A 2 7.63 -7.56 -5.19
C GLN A 2 6.65 -8.28 -6.10
N PHE A 3 5.34 -8.12 -5.87
CA PHE A 3 4.29 -8.85 -6.58
C PHE A 3 4.56 -8.83 -8.10
N GLY A 4 4.84 -10.01 -8.66
CA GLY A 4 5.26 -10.20 -10.05
C GLY A 4 4.09 -10.02 -11.01
N ILE A 5 3.68 -8.78 -11.26
CA ILE A 5 2.76 -8.44 -12.34
C ILE A 5 3.54 -8.59 -13.65
N LYS A 6 3.50 -9.78 -14.25
CA LYS A 6 4.00 -10.02 -15.61
C LYS A 6 2.95 -9.47 -16.59
N VAL A 7 3.17 -8.26 -17.09
CA VAL A 7 2.38 -7.69 -18.19
C VAL A 7 2.72 -8.48 -19.47
N PRO A 8 1.75 -9.12 -20.14
CA PRO A 8 2.02 -9.83 -21.39
C PRO A 8 2.47 -8.84 -22.48
N ALA A 9 3.67 -9.05 -23.01
CA ALA A 9 4.18 -8.28 -24.15
C ALA A 9 3.25 -8.51 -25.35
N GLY A 10 2.58 -7.46 -25.80
CA GLY A 10 1.69 -7.49 -26.97
C GLY A 10 0.24 -7.09 -26.72
N SER A 11 -0.19 -6.88 -25.48
CA SER A 11 -1.49 -6.25 -25.21
C SER A 11 -1.33 -4.73 -25.18
N GLY A 12 -1.87 -4.05 -26.18
CA GLY A 12 -1.84 -2.58 -26.27
C GLY A 12 -2.29 -1.94 -24.95
N THR A 13 -1.58 -0.89 -24.52
CA THR A 13 -1.85 -0.07 -23.32
C THR A 13 -2.64 -0.82 -22.26
N VAL A 14 -1.98 -1.49 -21.31
CA VAL A 14 -2.68 -2.03 -20.13
C VAL A 14 -3.37 -0.85 -19.45
N GLN A 15 -4.64 -0.65 -19.77
CA GLN A 15 -5.49 0.32 -19.10
C GLN A 15 -5.82 -0.33 -17.76
N LEU A 16 -4.92 -0.13 -16.79
CA LEU A 16 -5.11 -0.43 -15.38
C LEU A 16 -6.24 0.46 -14.84
N LYS A 17 -7.47 0.26 -15.33
CA LYS A 17 -8.62 1.08 -14.95
C LYS A 17 -8.97 0.95 -13.46
N ASN A 18 -8.48 -0.10 -12.80
CA ASN A 18 -8.82 -0.43 -11.41
C ASN A 18 -7.61 -0.87 -10.55
N VAL A 19 -6.38 -0.70 -11.01
CA VAL A 19 -5.17 -1.01 -10.22
C VAL A 19 -4.36 0.26 -10.08
N ALA A 20 -4.31 0.79 -8.85
CA ALA A 20 -3.49 1.94 -8.51
C ALA A 20 -2.20 1.47 -7.85
N ALA A 21 -1.06 2.04 -8.24
CA ALA A 21 0.09 2.04 -7.32
C ALA A 21 -0.30 2.92 -6.11
N VAL A 22 0.09 2.54 -4.90
CA VAL A 22 -0.20 3.30 -3.69
C VAL A 22 1.07 3.49 -2.87
N ALA A 23 1.21 4.66 -2.26
CA ALA A 23 2.18 4.94 -1.20
C ALA A 23 1.49 4.70 0.14
N VAL A 24 2.18 4.01 1.05
CA VAL A 24 1.73 3.81 2.43
C VAL A 24 2.83 4.31 3.35
N TYR A 25 2.51 5.24 4.24
CA TYR A 25 3.44 5.78 5.23
C TYR A 25 2.73 6.03 6.56
N ALA A 26 3.50 6.09 7.63
CA ALA A 26 3.02 6.36 8.98
C ALA A 26 4.15 6.93 9.83
N ASP A 27 3.77 7.71 10.84
CA ASP A 27 4.68 8.13 11.89
C ASP A 27 4.63 7.11 13.02
N LEU A 28 5.76 6.44 13.28
CA LEU A 28 5.86 5.50 14.39
C LEU A 28 6.10 6.28 15.69
N PRO A 29 5.17 6.26 16.66
CA PRO A 29 5.37 6.97 17.91
C PRO A 29 6.51 6.35 18.70
N ALA A 30 7.18 7.18 19.51
CA ALA A 30 8.21 6.71 20.43
C ALA A 30 7.62 5.64 21.36
N PHE A 31 8.39 4.57 21.59
CA PHE A 31 8.01 3.45 22.47
C PHE A 31 6.75 2.68 22.03
N ALA A 32 6.41 2.70 20.73
CA ALA A 32 5.38 1.82 20.17
C ALA A 32 5.63 0.35 20.55
N LYS A 33 4.59 -0.36 20.99
CA LYS A 33 4.69 -1.75 21.42
C LYS A 33 4.10 -2.70 20.38
N PRO A 34 4.57 -3.96 20.30
CA PRO A 34 3.93 -4.97 19.49
C PRO A 34 2.44 -5.09 19.81
N GLY A 35 1.60 -5.10 18.78
CA GLY A 35 0.14 -5.16 18.90
C GLY A 35 -0.57 -3.80 19.04
N GLN A 36 0.18 -2.70 19.20
CA GLN A 36 -0.41 -1.36 19.16
C GLN A 36 -0.83 -0.99 17.73
N THR A 37 -1.99 -0.34 17.60
CA THR A 37 -2.43 0.22 16.32
C THR A 37 -1.61 1.44 15.96
N VAL A 38 -1.25 1.56 14.69
CA VAL A 38 -0.54 2.71 14.13
C VAL A 38 -1.42 3.34 13.08
N ASP A 39 -1.60 4.66 13.16
CA ASP A 39 -2.33 5.40 12.14
C ASP A 39 -1.47 5.47 10.88
N ILE A 40 -2.06 5.07 9.76
CA ILE A 40 -1.39 5.03 8.47
C ILE A 40 -2.07 5.99 7.50
N THR A 41 -1.29 6.56 6.60
CA THR A 41 -1.79 7.29 5.44
C THR A 41 -1.53 6.49 4.18
N VAL A 42 -2.59 6.30 3.38
CA VAL A 42 -2.53 5.64 2.08
C VAL A 42 -2.85 6.67 1.01
N SER A 43 -1.94 6.81 0.04
CA SER A 43 -2.08 7.77 -1.06
C SER A 43 -1.96 7.06 -2.40
N SER A 44 -2.81 7.40 -3.36
CA SER A 44 -2.69 6.85 -4.72
C SER A 44 -1.52 7.47 -5.47
N ILE A 45 -0.72 6.64 -6.12
CA ILE A 45 0.33 7.02 -7.05
C ILE A 45 -0.20 6.76 -8.47
N GLY A 46 -0.38 7.83 -9.25
CA GLY A 46 -0.87 7.76 -10.63
C GLY A 46 -2.37 8.00 -10.78
N ASN A 47 -3.00 7.37 -11.78
CA ASN A 47 -4.32 7.77 -12.30
C ASN A 47 -5.52 7.14 -11.54
N SER A 48 -5.45 7.08 -10.21
CA SER A 48 -6.61 6.67 -9.41
C SER A 48 -7.48 7.88 -9.07
N LYS A 49 -8.76 7.84 -9.44
CA LYS A 49 -9.72 8.89 -9.06
C LYS A 49 -10.11 8.82 -7.59
N SER A 50 -10.03 7.63 -6.98
CA SER A 50 -10.38 7.40 -5.58
C SER A 50 -9.86 6.04 -5.11
N LEU A 51 -9.45 5.96 -3.85
CA LEU A 51 -9.15 4.71 -3.16
C LEU A 51 -10.34 4.14 -2.40
N ARG A 52 -11.44 4.90 -2.30
CA ARG A 52 -12.64 4.53 -1.56
C ARG A 52 -13.23 3.23 -2.10
N GLY A 53 -13.52 2.29 -1.21
CA GLY A 53 -14.06 0.97 -1.58
C GLY A 53 -13.01 0.01 -2.13
N GLY A 54 -11.73 0.44 -2.19
CA GLY A 54 -10.61 -0.43 -2.47
C GLY A 54 -10.17 -1.23 -1.24
N ALA A 55 -9.29 -2.20 -1.48
CA ALA A 55 -8.66 -2.98 -0.42
C ALA A 55 -7.14 -2.85 -0.52
N LEU A 56 -6.49 -2.57 0.60
CA LEU A 56 -5.06 -2.64 0.76
C LEU A 56 -4.66 -4.07 1.10
N LEU A 57 -3.87 -4.69 0.24
CA LEU A 57 -3.27 -6.00 0.50
C LEU A 57 -2.24 -5.89 1.64
N MET A 58 -1.86 -7.02 2.22
CA MET A 58 -0.84 -7.06 3.27
C MET A 58 0.45 -6.37 2.83
N THR A 59 0.69 -5.21 3.42
CA THR A 59 1.76 -4.27 3.04
C THR A 59 2.68 -4.08 4.25
N PRO A 60 3.88 -4.69 4.25
CA PRO A 60 4.85 -4.48 5.31
C PRO A 60 5.44 -3.07 5.21
N MET A 61 5.38 -2.32 6.31
CA MET A 61 5.94 -0.98 6.41
C MET A 61 7.32 -1.06 7.05
N LYS A 62 8.33 -0.61 6.30
CA LYS A 62 9.73 -0.72 6.68
C LYS A 62 10.31 0.62 7.11
N GLY A 63 11.17 0.58 8.12
CA GLY A 63 12.03 1.69 8.47
C GLY A 63 13.15 1.86 7.45
N VAL A 64 13.88 2.96 7.59
CA VAL A 64 15.08 3.27 6.79
C VAL A 64 16.21 2.24 6.99
N ASP A 65 16.17 1.51 8.09
CA ASP A 65 17.06 0.39 8.42
C ASP A 65 16.64 -0.94 7.76
N GLY A 66 15.50 -0.97 7.07
CA GLY A 66 14.96 -2.13 6.38
C GLY A 66 14.12 -3.07 7.24
N ASN A 67 13.99 -2.80 8.55
CA ASN A 67 13.19 -3.61 9.46
C ASN A 67 11.70 -3.32 9.30
N VAL A 68 10.85 -4.32 9.49
CA VAL A 68 9.39 -4.16 9.44
C VAL A 68 8.89 -3.70 10.82
N TYR A 69 8.29 -2.52 10.87
CA TYR A 69 7.76 -1.95 12.11
C TYR A 69 6.23 -2.04 12.21
N ALA A 70 5.55 -2.12 11.07
CA ALA A 70 4.10 -2.27 11.02
C ALA A 70 3.68 -3.09 9.80
N ILE A 71 2.46 -3.63 9.87
CA ILE A 71 1.80 -4.28 8.73
C ILE A 71 0.49 -3.56 8.50
N ALA A 72 0.32 -3.01 7.31
CA ALA A 72 -0.90 -2.34 6.88
C ALA A 72 -1.71 -3.27 5.97
N GLN A 73 -3.00 -3.44 6.25
CA GLN A 73 -3.93 -4.19 5.41
C GLN A 73 -5.38 -3.82 5.72
N GLY A 74 -6.27 -4.08 4.76
CA GLY A 74 -7.72 -3.98 4.97
C GLY A 74 -8.42 -3.06 3.98
N ASN A 75 -9.72 -2.88 4.21
CA ASN A 75 -10.56 -2.08 3.33
C ASN A 75 -10.35 -0.59 3.58
N LEU A 76 -10.32 0.19 2.50
CA LEU A 76 -10.23 1.64 2.55
C LEU A 76 -11.66 2.20 2.55
N VAL A 77 -12.13 2.51 3.76
CA VAL A 77 -13.46 3.05 4.03
C VAL A 77 -13.32 4.51 4.47
N VAL A 78 -14.30 5.34 4.10
CA VAL A 78 -14.43 6.75 4.55
C VAL A 78 -15.50 6.81 5.62
#